data_AF-A0A7X7VA30-F1
#
_entry.id   AF-A0A7X7VA30-F1
#
_cell.length_a   1.000
_cell.length_b   1.000
_cell.length_c   1.000
_cell.angle_alpha   90.00
_cell.angle_beta   90.00
_cell.angle_gamma   90.00
#
_symmetry.space_group_name_H-M   'P 1'
#
loop_
_entity.id
_entity.type
_entity.pdbx_description
1 polymer ?
#
loop_
_entity_poly.entity_id
_entity_poly.type
_entity_poly.pdbx_seq_one_letter_code
_entity_poly.pdbx_strand_id
1 'polypeptide(L)'
;TPTLLALNPITTGAALYRANVQTLATSNYLLSSVQRYQPGGFGDQQHLWHASMPGGIEVFGNHPGSTELLQESRSASPGPWVGNGINPDIGQHFNVLLAQYDLRQRKGLFEGRRHELVHIHFPFVLFDQTRLGPTWVAGRRGNSYIGIVASHHFEQISETEIVQRGTQTGYAVVMADDEEFSSLADFLRELKQSRLSLSAHRLSLASPSGGFELVWKGEFRVNGRPVNAQYPRYESPSVQAPRNPEQLVVTGTDHQLWLDWMASTREETQLGC
;
A
#
# COMPACT_ATOMS: atom_id res chain seq x y z
N THR A 1 -11.26 28.33 6.76
CA THR A 1 -12.43 28.92 7.45
C THR A 1 -13.49 27.85 7.67
N PRO A 2 -14.32 27.96 8.73
CA PRO A 2 -15.41 27.02 9.02
C PRO A 2 -16.34 26.76 7.82
N THR A 3 -16.51 27.76 6.95
CA THR A 3 -17.32 27.72 5.73
C THR A 3 -16.77 26.76 4.65
N LEU A 4 -15.45 26.60 4.54
CA LEU A 4 -14.84 25.71 3.53
C LEU A 4 -14.95 24.23 3.95
N LEU A 5 -14.88 23.94 5.25
CA LEU A 5 -15.09 22.60 5.80
C LEU A 5 -16.55 22.14 5.63
N ALA A 6 -17.52 23.06 5.72
CA ALA A 6 -18.94 22.76 5.52
C ALA A 6 -19.26 22.33 4.07
N LEU A 7 -18.52 22.87 3.10
CA LEU A 7 -18.64 22.57 1.67
C LEU A 7 -18.06 21.20 1.30
N ASN A 8 -17.10 20.68 2.08
CA ASN A 8 -16.39 19.43 1.81
C ASN A 8 -15.87 19.36 0.35
N PRO A 9 -15.05 20.32 -0.12
CA PRO A 9 -14.53 20.28 -1.48
C PRO A 9 -13.60 19.07 -1.68
N ILE A 10 -13.59 18.46 -2.86
CA ILE A 10 -12.71 17.30 -3.17
C ILE A 10 -11.21 17.60 -3.01
N THR A 11 -10.81 18.86 -3.11
CA THR A 11 -9.46 19.31 -2.79
C THR A 11 -9.52 20.62 -2.00
N THR A 12 -8.61 20.77 -1.03
CA THR A 12 -8.37 22.02 -0.30
C THR A 12 -7.12 22.77 -0.81
N GLY A 13 -6.54 22.30 -1.92
CA GLY A 13 -5.29 22.79 -2.51
C GLY A 13 -4.27 21.66 -2.73
N ALA A 14 -3.25 21.93 -3.55
CA ALA A 14 -2.14 21.02 -3.72
C ALA A 14 -1.17 21.15 -2.54
N ALA A 15 -1.03 20.11 -1.73
CA ALA A 15 -0.10 20.07 -0.63
C ALA A 15 0.60 18.70 -0.58
N LEU A 16 1.93 18.72 -0.47
CA LEU A 16 2.73 17.54 -0.17
C LEU A 16 2.69 17.30 1.33
N TYR A 17 1.75 16.48 1.77
CA TYR A 17 1.67 16.07 3.17
C TYR A 17 2.74 15.04 3.49
N ARG A 18 3.12 14.97 4.76
CA ARG A 18 3.98 13.89 5.25
C ARG A 18 3.30 12.54 5.00
N ALA A 19 4.08 11.61 4.48
CA ALA A 19 3.76 10.20 4.35
C ALA A 19 4.79 9.40 5.16
N ASN A 20 4.34 8.42 5.95
CA ASN A 20 5.22 7.45 6.57
C ASN A 20 5.21 6.21 5.69
N VAL A 21 6.35 5.83 5.13
CA VAL A 21 6.46 4.73 4.16
C VAL A 21 7.28 3.61 4.77
N GLN A 22 6.79 2.38 4.66
CA GLN A 22 7.59 1.18 4.92
C GLN A 22 7.80 0.46 3.59
N THR A 23 9.03 0.02 3.35
CA THR A 23 9.38 -0.85 2.23
C THR A 23 10.16 -2.03 2.78
N LEU A 24 9.65 -3.23 2.56
CA LEU A 24 10.41 -4.47 2.68
C LEU A 24 10.92 -4.83 1.30
N ALA A 25 12.24 -4.93 1.13
CA ALA A 25 12.87 -5.40 -0.10
C ALA A 25 13.72 -6.64 0.23
N THR A 26 13.49 -7.73 -0.50
CA THR A 26 14.28 -8.95 -0.46
C THR A 26 14.96 -9.16 -1.82
N SER A 27 15.74 -10.23 -1.96
CA SER A 27 16.26 -10.66 -3.26
C SER A 27 15.15 -11.11 -4.22
N ASN A 28 13.98 -11.49 -3.69
CA ASN A 28 12.93 -12.18 -4.43
C ASN A 28 11.69 -11.31 -4.69
N TYR A 29 11.42 -10.29 -3.85
CA TYR A 29 10.28 -9.39 -4.01
C TYR A 29 10.45 -8.07 -3.23
N LEU A 30 9.54 -7.13 -3.44
CA LEU A 30 9.39 -5.91 -2.65
C LEU A 30 7.93 -5.71 -2.27
N LEU A 31 7.67 -5.25 -1.04
CA LEU A 31 6.36 -4.76 -0.59
C LEU A 31 6.52 -3.37 0.03
N SER A 32 5.89 -2.37 -0.56
CA SER A 32 5.92 -1.00 -0.07
C SER A 32 4.52 -0.46 0.17
N SER A 33 4.36 0.32 1.24
CA SER A 33 3.13 1.06 1.47
C SER A 33 3.27 2.29 2.34
N VAL A 34 2.34 3.21 2.13
CA VAL A 34 2.17 4.38 2.99
C VAL A 34 1.26 4.02 4.16
N GLN A 35 1.79 4.19 5.36
CA GLN A 35 1.08 3.88 6.60
C GLN A 35 0.06 4.97 6.92
N ARG A 36 -1.21 4.58 7.09
CA ARG A 36 -2.28 5.40 7.67
C ARG A 36 -2.45 6.77 6.99
N TYR A 37 -2.22 6.86 5.68
CA TYR A 37 -2.24 8.14 4.98
C TYR A 37 -3.66 8.63 4.71
N GLN A 38 -4.10 9.60 5.52
CA GLN A 38 -5.40 10.27 5.40
C GLN A 38 -6.57 9.33 5.07
N PRO A 39 -6.87 8.32 5.92
CA PRO A 39 -7.86 7.31 5.58
C PRO A 39 -9.24 7.90 5.26
N GLY A 40 -9.78 7.51 4.12
CA GLY A 40 -11.05 7.98 3.58
C GLY A 40 -11.06 9.43 3.08
N GLY A 41 -9.92 10.12 3.09
CA GLY A 41 -9.75 11.35 2.33
C GLY A 41 -9.79 11.08 0.83
N PHE A 42 -10.03 12.13 0.04
CA PHE A 42 -9.98 12.06 -1.41
C PHE A 42 -8.52 11.95 -1.89
N GLY A 43 -8.23 10.96 -2.73
CA GLY A 43 -6.89 10.75 -3.27
C GLY A 43 -6.82 11.03 -4.77
N ASP A 44 -6.27 12.19 -5.12
CA ASP A 44 -6.09 12.62 -6.51
C ASP A 44 -5.01 11.83 -7.28
N GLN A 45 -3.78 11.78 -6.78
CA GLN A 45 -2.63 11.19 -7.47
C GLN A 45 -1.82 10.22 -6.58
N GLN A 46 -2.43 9.75 -5.50
CA GLN A 46 -1.76 8.88 -4.54
C GLN A 46 -1.70 7.45 -5.05
N HIS A 47 -0.51 6.87 -5.00
CA HIS A 47 -0.26 5.44 -5.11
C HIS A 47 0.21 4.96 -3.73
N LEU A 48 -0.61 4.17 -3.05
CA LEU A 48 -0.49 3.98 -1.59
C LEU A 48 0.14 2.66 -1.18
N TRP A 49 0.17 1.66 -2.06
CA TRP A 49 0.93 0.43 -1.87
C TRP A 49 1.16 -0.28 -3.19
N HIS A 50 2.21 -1.09 -3.24
CA HIS A 50 2.44 -2.07 -4.29
C HIS A 50 3.32 -3.22 -3.77
N ALA A 51 3.22 -4.35 -4.46
CA ALA A 51 4.17 -5.44 -4.41
C ALA A 51 4.83 -5.59 -5.78
N SER A 52 6.16 -5.60 -5.79
CA SER A 52 6.97 -5.80 -6.99
C SER A 52 7.62 -7.18 -6.96
N MET A 53 7.54 -7.90 -8.08
CA MET A 53 8.09 -9.25 -8.24
C MET A 53 8.91 -9.36 -9.55
N PRO A 54 9.78 -10.37 -9.70
CA PRO A 54 10.71 -10.47 -10.81
C PRO A 54 10.05 -10.46 -12.19
N GLY A 55 10.66 -9.76 -13.15
CA GLY A 55 10.11 -9.61 -14.50
C GLY A 55 9.10 -8.46 -14.63
N GLY A 56 9.13 -7.49 -13.73
CA GLY A 56 8.29 -6.28 -13.80
C GLY A 56 6.83 -6.53 -13.44
N ILE A 57 6.57 -7.53 -12.60
CA ILE A 57 5.22 -7.80 -12.09
C ILE A 57 4.96 -6.82 -10.95
N GLU A 58 4.00 -5.93 -11.17
CA GLU A 58 3.49 -5.02 -10.15
C GLU A 58 2.08 -5.42 -9.74
N VAL A 59 1.83 -5.53 -8.45
CA VAL A 59 0.50 -5.75 -7.88
C VAL A 59 0.18 -4.61 -6.94
N PHE A 60 -0.92 -3.91 -7.20
CA PHE A 60 -1.36 -2.79 -6.40
C PHE A 60 -2.88 -2.66 -6.45
N GLY A 61 -3.46 -1.96 -5.48
CA GLY A 61 -4.89 -1.75 -5.41
C GLY A 61 -5.24 -0.31 -5.10
N ASN A 62 -6.34 0.14 -5.68
CA ASN A 62 -6.86 1.48 -5.49
C ASN A 62 -8.39 1.49 -5.49
N HIS A 63 -8.96 2.61 -5.07
CA HIS A 63 -10.37 2.90 -5.32
C HIS A 63 -10.46 3.77 -6.58
N PRO A 64 -11.21 3.37 -7.62
CA PRO A 64 -11.34 4.16 -8.83
C PRO A 64 -12.04 5.49 -8.51
N GLY A 65 -11.47 6.58 -9.02
CA GLY A 65 -12.00 7.92 -8.82
C GLY A 65 -12.74 8.46 -10.05
N SER A 66 -13.56 9.48 -9.80
CA SER A 66 -14.06 10.37 -10.85
C SER A 66 -14.19 11.78 -10.28
N THR A 67 -13.80 12.78 -11.08
CA THR A 67 -13.93 14.20 -10.75
C THR A 67 -14.72 14.91 -11.83
N GLU A 68 -15.60 15.82 -11.44
CA GLU A 68 -16.34 16.71 -12.35
C GLU A 68 -15.56 18.01 -12.65
N LEU A 69 -14.37 18.18 -12.05
CA LEU A 69 -13.48 19.29 -12.38
C LEU A 69 -12.83 19.05 -13.74
N LEU A 70 -13.28 19.80 -14.74
CA LEU A 70 -12.63 19.87 -16.04
C LEU A 70 -11.28 20.59 -15.88
N GLN A 71 -10.18 19.88 -16.13
CA GLN A 71 -8.88 20.52 -16.38
C GLN A 71 -8.62 20.47 -17.89
N GLU A 72 -8.57 21.63 -18.54
CA GLU A 72 -8.38 21.75 -19.99
C GLU A 72 -7.05 21.14 -20.50
N SER A 73 -6.11 20.87 -19.59
CA SER A 73 -4.74 20.44 -19.92
C SER A 73 -4.30 19.10 -19.32
N ARG A 74 -5.19 18.38 -18.61
CA ARG A 74 -4.86 17.09 -17.98
C ARG A 74 -6.02 16.11 -18.02
N SER A 75 -5.72 14.83 -18.18
CA SER A 75 -6.69 13.77 -17.90
C SER A 75 -7.18 13.90 -16.46
N ALA A 76 -8.50 13.77 -16.26
CA ALA A 76 -9.11 13.85 -14.94
C ALA A 76 -8.46 12.85 -13.98
N SER A 77 -7.86 13.36 -12.90
CA SER A 77 -7.40 12.58 -11.76
C SER A 77 -8.26 12.93 -10.54
N PRO A 78 -8.61 11.94 -9.70
CA PRO A 78 -8.40 10.52 -9.87
C PRO A 78 -9.28 9.93 -11.00
N GLY A 79 -8.75 8.91 -11.66
CA GLY A 79 -9.41 8.15 -12.72
C GLY A 79 -9.56 6.67 -12.35
N PRO A 80 -9.74 5.77 -13.34
CA PRO A 80 -9.83 4.33 -13.08
C PRO A 80 -8.59 3.80 -12.35
N TRP A 81 -7.38 3.99 -12.90
CA TRP A 81 -6.12 3.51 -12.30
C TRP A 81 -5.22 4.63 -11.76
N VAL A 82 -5.58 5.88 -12.00
CA VAL A 82 -4.79 7.05 -11.57
C VAL A 82 -5.35 7.54 -10.24
N GLY A 83 -4.50 7.56 -9.22
CA GLY A 83 -4.87 8.02 -7.88
C GLY A 83 -5.72 7.03 -7.10
N ASN A 84 -6.39 7.54 -6.07
CA ASN A 84 -7.24 6.79 -5.16
C ASN A 84 -8.48 7.62 -4.85
N GLY A 85 -9.59 7.43 -5.58
CA GLY A 85 -10.80 8.24 -5.37
C GLY A 85 -11.17 8.42 -3.89
N ILE A 86 -11.02 7.36 -3.10
CA ILE A 86 -11.04 7.40 -1.64
C ILE A 86 -9.83 6.61 -1.12
N ASN A 87 -9.01 7.25 -0.29
CA ASN A 87 -7.83 6.62 0.29
C ASN A 87 -8.24 5.48 1.24
N PRO A 88 -7.63 4.29 1.14
CA PRO A 88 -7.72 3.27 2.18
C PRO A 88 -7.06 3.72 3.48
N ASP A 89 -7.39 2.99 4.52
CA ASP A 89 -6.53 2.88 5.69
C ASP A 89 -5.57 1.71 5.49
N ILE A 90 -4.26 1.95 5.63
CA ILE A 90 -3.23 0.95 5.40
C ILE A 90 -2.34 0.80 6.63
N GLY A 91 -2.09 -0.44 7.01
CA GLY A 91 -1.03 -0.82 7.95
C GLY A 91 -0.23 -1.98 7.39
N GLN A 92 1.09 -1.83 7.34
CA GLN A 92 2.03 -2.87 6.93
C GLN A 92 2.96 -3.20 8.10
N HIS A 93 3.27 -4.48 8.22
CA HIS A 93 4.34 -4.99 9.04
C HIS A 93 5.13 -6.02 8.24
N PHE A 94 6.32 -5.63 7.81
CA PHE A 94 7.19 -6.44 6.95
C PHE A 94 6.45 -6.92 5.69
N ASN A 95 6.25 -8.23 5.57
CA ASN A 95 5.70 -8.90 4.40
C ASN A 95 4.16 -8.99 4.41
N VAL A 96 3.50 -8.45 5.45
CA VAL A 96 2.04 -8.43 5.55
C VAL A 96 1.52 -7.00 5.56
N LEU A 97 0.55 -6.72 4.70
CA LEU A 97 -0.16 -5.44 4.60
C LEU A 97 -1.66 -5.66 4.74
N LEU A 98 -2.34 -4.82 5.52
CA LEU A 98 -3.78 -4.70 5.56
C LEU A 98 -4.20 -3.39 4.90
N ALA A 99 -5.18 -3.46 4.00
CA ALA A 99 -5.85 -2.30 3.41
C ALA A 99 -7.34 -2.39 3.70
N GLN A 100 -7.89 -1.38 4.37
CA GLN A 100 -9.31 -1.25 4.65
C GLN A 100 -9.86 -0.05 3.87
N TYR A 101 -11.08 -0.14 3.37
CA TYR A 101 -11.78 0.94 2.68
C TYR A 101 -13.14 1.20 3.34
N ASP A 102 -13.47 2.48 3.51
CA ASP A 102 -14.82 2.94 3.85
C ASP A 102 -15.26 4.00 2.84
N LEU A 103 -16.09 3.57 1.90
CA LEU A 103 -16.58 4.37 0.77
C LEU A 103 -17.90 5.07 1.10
N ARG A 104 -18.39 5.00 2.34
CA ARG A 104 -19.67 5.61 2.75
C ARG A 104 -19.54 7.06 3.17
N GLN A 105 -18.32 7.62 3.13
CA GLN A 105 -18.08 9.01 3.54
C GLN A 105 -18.92 9.98 2.72
N ARG A 106 -19.22 11.16 3.27
CA ARG A 106 -19.93 12.21 2.52
C ARG A 106 -19.15 12.53 1.25
N LYS A 107 -19.84 12.57 0.11
CA LYS A 107 -19.23 12.94 -1.16
C LYS A 107 -18.67 14.36 -1.10
N GLY A 108 -17.52 14.54 -1.73
CA GLY A 108 -16.96 15.86 -1.92
C GLY A 108 -17.80 16.67 -2.93
N LEU A 109 -17.84 17.99 -2.77
CA LEU A 109 -18.37 18.85 -3.82
C LEU A 109 -17.49 18.71 -5.08
N PHE A 110 -18.10 18.44 -6.23
CA PHE A 110 -17.45 18.08 -7.52
C PHE A 110 -16.85 16.68 -7.59
N GLU A 111 -17.11 15.82 -6.60
CA GLU A 111 -16.88 14.38 -6.74
C GLU A 111 -17.91 13.79 -7.71
N GLY A 112 -17.45 13.05 -8.70
CA GLY A 112 -18.35 12.33 -9.61
C GLY A 112 -19.08 11.17 -8.94
N ARG A 113 -19.60 10.26 -9.76
CA ARG A 113 -20.23 9.03 -9.25
C ARG A 113 -19.18 8.17 -8.55
N ARG A 114 -19.26 8.07 -7.22
CA ARG A 114 -18.49 7.09 -6.43
C ARG A 114 -18.82 5.66 -6.85
N HIS A 115 -17.78 4.88 -7.12
CA HIS A 115 -17.87 3.46 -7.38
C HIS A 115 -17.87 2.69 -6.05
N GLU A 116 -18.77 1.73 -5.88
CA GLU A 116 -18.83 0.91 -4.65
C GLU A 116 -18.01 -0.36 -4.81
N LEU A 117 -16.74 -0.18 -5.19
CA LEU A 117 -15.78 -1.26 -5.37
C LEU A 117 -14.37 -0.73 -5.18
N VAL A 118 -13.46 -1.67 -4.93
CA VAL A 118 -12.03 -1.46 -5.08
C VAL A 118 -11.51 -2.47 -6.08
N HIS A 119 -10.47 -2.10 -6.82
CA HIS A 119 -9.83 -3.01 -7.77
C HIS A 119 -8.36 -3.15 -7.49
N ILE A 120 -7.82 -4.30 -7.87
CA ILE A 120 -6.44 -4.68 -7.68
C ILE A 120 -5.92 -5.08 -9.05
N HIS A 121 -4.84 -4.43 -9.49
CA HIS A 121 -4.08 -4.85 -10.64
C HIS A 121 -3.33 -6.13 -10.24
N PHE A 122 -3.74 -7.25 -10.82
CA PHE A 122 -3.16 -8.57 -10.59
C PHE A 122 -2.91 -9.22 -11.95
N PRO A 123 -1.72 -9.06 -12.56
CA PRO A 123 -1.44 -9.49 -13.93
C PRO A 123 -1.24 -11.00 -14.02
N PHE A 124 -2.34 -11.76 -14.03
CA PHE A 124 -2.36 -13.23 -13.96
C PHE A 124 -1.43 -13.90 -14.97
N VAL A 125 -1.33 -13.33 -16.17
CA VAL A 125 -0.54 -13.85 -17.30
C VAL A 125 0.97 -13.72 -17.14
N LEU A 126 1.46 -12.88 -16.21
CA LEU A 126 2.90 -12.67 -16.00
C LEU A 126 3.48 -13.64 -14.96
N PHE A 127 2.64 -14.18 -14.09
CA PHE A 127 3.03 -15.18 -13.09
C PHE A 127 3.28 -16.55 -13.73
N ASP A 128 4.15 -17.34 -13.12
CA ASP A 128 4.38 -18.72 -13.55
C ASP A 128 3.17 -19.60 -13.19
N GLN A 129 2.55 -19.29 -12.05
CA GLN A 129 1.38 -20.01 -11.53
C GLN A 129 0.48 -19.04 -10.77
N THR A 130 -0.83 -19.12 -11.00
CA THR A 130 -1.83 -18.36 -10.25
C THR A 130 -2.99 -19.24 -9.81
N ARG A 131 -3.63 -18.88 -8.70
CA ARG A 131 -4.87 -19.50 -8.23
C ARG A 131 -5.79 -18.42 -7.69
N LEU A 132 -7.04 -18.44 -8.11
CA LEU A 132 -8.10 -17.57 -7.62
C LEU A 132 -9.16 -18.42 -6.92
N GLY A 133 -9.53 -18.03 -5.71
CA GLY A 133 -10.69 -18.54 -4.99
C GLY A 133 -11.67 -17.40 -4.67
N PRO A 134 -12.77 -17.71 -3.97
CA PRO A 134 -13.84 -16.74 -3.75
C PRO A 134 -13.39 -15.49 -2.99
N THR A 135 -12.53 -15.63 -1.98
CA THR A 135 -12.06 -14.53 -1.11
C THR A 135 -10.54 -14.49 -1.00
N TRP A 136 -9.84 -15.13 -1.94
CA TRP A 136 -8.38 -15.11 -1.95
C TRP A 136 -7.85 -15.27 -3.38
N VAL A 137 -6.67 -14.72 -3.65
CA VAL A 137 -5.90 -14.95 -4.88
C VAL A 137 -4.45 -15.18 -4.49
N ALA A 138 -3.72 -15.99 -5.25
CA ALA A 138 -2.30 -16.18 -5.08
C ALA A 138 -1.58 -16.30 -6.42
N GLY A 139 -0.32 -15.87 -6.44
CA GLY A 139 0.57 -15.95 -7.58
C GLY A 139 1.97 -16.37 -7.15
N ARG A 140 2.68 -17.07 -8.03
CA ARG A 140 4.10 -17.38 -7.90
C ARG A 140 4.87 -16.83 -9.09
N ARG A 141 6.02 -16.23 -8.84
CA ARG A 141 6.99 -15.87 -9.87
C ARG A 141 8.41 -16.22 -9.40
N GLY A 142 9.04 -17.18 -10.08
CA GLY A 142 10.33 -17.73 -9.66
C GLY A 142 10.26 -18.25 -8.22
N ASN A 143 10.99 -17.57 -7.35
CA ASN A 143 11.10 -17.88 -5.93
C ASN A 143 10.17 -17.06 -5.03
N SER A 144 9.42 -16.09 -5.55
CA SER A 144 8.50 -15.29 -4.76
C SER A 144 7.03 -15.72 -4.91
N TYR A 145 6.29 -15.50 -3.83
CA TYR A 145 4.86 -15.75 -3.69
C TYR A 145 4.15 -14.47 -3.24
N ILE A 146 2.96 -14.26 -3.80
CA ILE A 146 2.02 -13.25 -3.33
C ILE A 146 0.67 -13.91 -3.06
N GLY A 147 0.06 -13.57 -1.94
CA GLY A 147 -1.30 -13.97 -1.58
C GLY A 147 -2.09 -12.75 -1.16
N ILE A 148 -3.34 -12.64 -1.61
CA ILE A 148 -4.27 -11.62 -1.14
C ILE A 148 -5.49 -12.34 -0.59
N VAL A 149 -5.87 -12.05 0.64
CA VAL A 149 -7.11 -12.53 1.28
C VAL A 149 -8.05 -11.35 1.44
N ALA A 150 -9.33 -11.54 1.20
CA ALA A 150 -10.33 -10.48 1.17
C ALA A 150 -11.47 -10.72 2.15
N SER A 151 -12.09 -9.62 2.59
CA SER A 151 -13.30 -9.64 3.41
C SER A 151 -14.56 -9.92 2.59
N HIS A 152 -14.49 -9.71 1.27
CA HIS A 152 -15.57 -9.94 0.32
C HIS A 152 -15.08 -10.76 -0.88
N HIS A 153 -16.01 -11.14 -1.74
CA HIS A 153 -15.68 -11.91 -2.93
C HIS A 153 -14.79 -11.14 -3.91
N PHE A 154 -13.83 -11.84 -4.50
CA PHE A 154 -13.11 -11.38 -5.68
C PHE A 154 -13.85 -11.78 -6.94
N GLU A 155 -14.02 -10.82 -7.84
CA GLU A 155 -14.44 -11.04 -9.21
C GLU A 155 -13.25 -10.74 -10.12
N GLN A 156 -12.79 -11.72 -10.90
CA GLN A 156 -11.83 -11.46 -11.96
C GLN A 156 -12.56 -10.85 -13.15
N ILE A 157 -12.19 -9.63 -13.52
CA ILE A 157 -12.84 -8.90 -14.61
C ILE A 157 -11.98 -8.83 -15.88
N SER A 158 -10.68 -9.13 -15.77
CA SER A 158 -9.77 -9.27 -16.91
C SER A 158 -8.59 -10.19 -16.58
N GLU A 159 -7.65 -10.33 -17.51
CA GLU A 159 -6.38 -11.03 -17.29
C GLU A 159 -5.43 -10.29 -16.35
N THR A 160 -5.75 -9.05 -15.98
CA THR A 160 -4.88 -8.20 -15.16
C THR A 160 -5.58 -7.53 -13.99
N GLU A 161 -6.85 -7.82 -13.75
CA GLU A 161 -7.66 -7.09 -12.78
C GLU A 161 -8.64 -8.00 -12.03
N ILE A 162 -8.63 -7.83 -10.71
CA ILE A 162 -9.67 -8.35 -9.82
C ILE A 162 -10.36 -7.19 -9.11
N VAL A 163 -11.65 -7.34 -8.84
CA VAL A 163 -12.44 -6.36 -8.10
C VAL A 163 -13.04 -6.98 -6.86
N GLN A 164 -13.18 -6.15 -5.82
CA GLN A 164 -13.94 -6.45 -4.62
C GLN A 164 -15.04 -5.40 -4.49
N ARG A 165 -16.29 -5.82 -4.62
CA ARG A 165 -17.46 -4.94 -4.53
C ARG A 165 -17.91 -4.76 -3.08
N GLY A 166 -18.32 -3.56 -2.74
CA GLY A 166 -18.84 -3.20 -1.43
C GLY A 166 -18.49 -1.76 -1.04
N THR A 167 -19.30 -1.18 -0.16
CA THR A 167 -19.06 0.17 0.37
C THR A 167 -18.11 0.19 1.57
N GLN A 168 -17.93 -0.97 2.22
CA GLN A 168 -16.90 -1.19 3.22
C GLN A 168 -16.23 -2.51 2.92
N THR A 169 -14.96 -2.45 2.57
CA THR A 169 -14.20 -3.60 2.07
C THR A 169 -12.82 -3.58 2.69
N GLY A 170 -12.09 -4.66 2.48
CA GLY A 170 -10.75 -4.78 3.00
C GLY A 170 -10.10 -6.08 2.55
N TYR A 171 -8.79 -6.03 2.43
CA TYR A 171 -7.97 -7.17 2.07
C TYR A 171 -6.64 -7.12 2.82
N ALA A 172 -6.01 -8.29 2.95
CA ALA A 172 -4.64 -8.43 3.40
C ALA A 172 -3.78 -8.97 2.26
N VAL A 173 -2.61 -8.39 2.07
CA VAL A 173 -1.57 -8.84 1.15
C VAL A 173 -0.49 -9.52 1.98
N VAL A 174 -0.06 -10.70 1.55
CA VAL A 174 1.01 -11.48 2.18
C VAL A 174 2.02 -11.82 1.09
N MET A 175 3.26 -11.39 1.28
CA MET A 175 4.39 -11.77 0.46
C MET A 175 5.21 -12.85 1.16
N ALA A 176 5.83 -13.72 0.38
CA ALA A 176 6.77 -14.71 0.87
C ALA A 176 7.71 -15.13 -0.26
N ASP A 177 8.72 -15.92 0.07
CA ASP A 177 9.59 -16.56 -0.91
C ASP A 177 9.94 -18.01 -0.55
N ASP A 178 10.97 -18.55 -1.21
CA ASP A 178 11.39 -19.93 -1.11
C ASP A 178 12.16 -20.26 0.17
N GLU A 179 12.56 -19.26 0.96
CA GLU A 179 13.07 -19.48 2.32
C GLU A 179 11.95 -19.92 3.26
N GLU A 180 10.71 -19.48 3.01
CA GLU A 180 9.55 -19.79 3.86
C GLU A 180 8.66 -20.90 3.27
N PHE A 181 8.52 -20.98 1.95
CA PHE A 181 7.64 -21.95 1.30
C PHE A 181 8.32 -22.67 0.13
N SER A 182 8.34 -24.01 0.21
CA SER A 182 8.97 -24.84 -0.83
C SER A 182 8.18 -24.87 -2.15
N SER A 183 6.90 -24.49 -2.14
CA SER A 183 6.04 -24.44 -3.32
C SER A 183 4.83 -23.52 -3.15
N LEU A 184 4.19 -23.16 -4.28
CA LEU A 184 2.91 -22.45 -4.27
C LEU A 184 1.82 -23.24 -3.53
N ALA A 185 1.87 -24.57 -3.57
CA ALA A 185 0.90 -25.42 -2.87
C ALA A 185 1.03 -25.30 -1.34
N ASP A 186 2.25 -25.13 -0.83
CA ASP A 186 2.53 -24.93 0.59
C ASP A 186 2.07 -23.55 1.05
N PHE A 187 2.44 -22.53 0.28
CA PHE A 187 1.97 -21.16 0.51
C PHE A 187 0.44 -21.08 0.52
N LEU A 188 -0.23 -21.76 -0.43
CA LEU A 188 -1.69 -21.81 -0.47
C LEU A 188 -2.33 -22.52 0.72
N ARG A 189 -1.65 -23.51 1.32
CA ARG A 189 -2.17 -24.16 2.54
C ARG A 189 -2.20 -23.18 3.70
N GLU A 190 -1.15 -22.38 3.88
CA GLU A 190 -1.13 -21.33 4.90
C GLU A 190 -2.14 -20.22 4.59
N LEU A 191 -2.14 -19.71 3.35
CA LEU A 191 -3.04 -18.62 2.94
C LEU A 191 -4.52 -18.97 3.15
N LYS A 192 -4.91 -20.23 2.91
CA LYS A 192 -6.29 -20.71 3.13
C LYS A 192 -6.65 -20.94 4.60
N GLN A 193 -5.66 -21.07 5.48
CA GLN A 193 -5.89 -21.10 6.92
C GLN A 193 -6.08 -19.70 7.50
N SER A 194 -5.56 -18.69 6.80
CA SER A 194 -5.76 -17.29 7.15
C SER A 194 -7.22 -16.88 7.05
N ARG A 195 -7.71 -16.19 8.07
CA ARG A 195 -9.07 -15.67 8.13
C ARG A 195 -9.02 -14.16 8.25
N LEU A 196 -9.55 -13.49 7.24
CA LEU A 196 -9.76 -12.05 7.26
C LEU A 196 -11.21 -11.74 7.61
N SER A 197 -11.43 -10.91 8.62
CA SER A 197 -12.76 -10.45 9.03
C SER A 197 -12.79 -8.94 9.11
N LEU A 198 -13.84 -8.34 8.56
CA LEU A 198 -14.14 -6.92 8.71
C LEU A 198 -15.37 -6.76 9.60
N SER A 199 -15.18 -6.23 10.82
CA SER A 199 -16.27 -5.97 11.76
C SER A 199 -16.29 -4.48 12.12
N ALA A 200 -17.37 -3.81 11.69
CA ALA A 200 -17.59 -2.37 11.85
C ALA A 200 -16.41 -1.50 11.35
N HIS A 201 -15.44 -1.23 12.23
CA HIS A 201 -14.27 -0.38 12.00
C HIS A 201 -12.95 -1.14 12.13
N ARG A 202 -12.97 -2.46 12.22
CA ARG A 202 -11.76 -3.26 12.43
C ARG A 202 -11.62 -4.32 11.35
N LEU A 203 -10.49 -4.29 10.64
CA LEU A 203 -10.04 -5.37 9.78
C LEU A 203 -9.05 -6.24 10.56
N SER A 204 -9.36 -7.51 10.76
CA SER A 204 -8.50 -8.45 11.49
C SER A 204 -8.12 -9.63 10.59
N LEU A 205 -6.82 -9.92 10.50
CA LEU A 205 -6.27 -11.11 9.89
C LEU A 205 -5.75 -12.03 11.00
N ALA A 206 -6.27 -13.25 11.08
CA ALA A 206 -5.66 -14.32 11.85
C ALA A 206 -5.01 -15.31 10.89
N SER A 207 -3.69 -15.43 10.90
CA SER A 207 -2.92 -16.39 10.11
C SER A 207 -2.05 -17.29 11.00
N PRO A 208 -1.53 -18.41 10.47
CA PRO A 208 -0.52 -19.22 11.17
C PRO A 208 0.73 -18.42 11.56
N SER A 209 1.08 -17.39 10.78
CA SER A 209 2.21 -16.47 10.99
C SER A 209 1.94 -15.36 12.02
N GLY A 210 0.68 -15.12 12.42
CA GLY A 210 0.34 -14.14 13.45
C GLY A 210 -1.03 -13.49 13.31
N GLY A 211 -1.37 -12.65 14.28
CA GLY A 211 -2.58 -11.83 14.26
C GLY A 211 -2.28 -10.39 13.88
N PHE A 212 -3.05 -9.82 12.94
CA PHE A 212 -2.94 -8.43 12.52
C PHE A 212 -4.30 -7.76 12.68
N GLU A 213 -4.32 -6.55 13.23
CA GLU A 213 -5.54 -5.78 13.39
C GLU A 213 -5.34 -4.34 12.95
N LEU A 214 -6.17 -3.90 12.03
CA LEU A 214 -6.22 -2.52 11.57
C LEU A 214 -7.55 -1.90 12.00
N VAL A 215 -7.50 -0.99 12.97
CA VAL A 215 -8.68 -0.19 13.34
C VAL A 215 -8.73 1.06 12.46
N TRP A 216 -9.85 1.31 11.79
CA TRP A 216 -10.09 2.48 10.95
C TRP A 216 -9.76 3.79 11.69
N LYS A 217 -8.85 4.58 11.12
CA LYS A 217 -8.29 5.82 11.68
C LYS A 217 -7.72 5.67 13.10
N GLY A 218 -7.38 4.44 13.51
CA GLY A 218 -6.97 4.10 14.87
C GLY A 218 -5.57 3.48 14.93
N GLU A 219 -5.42 2.41 15.70
CA GLU A 219 -4.16 1.68 15.84
C GLU A 219 -4.05 0.46 14.92
N PHE A 220 -2.84 0.24 14.41
CA PHE A 220 -2.46 -0.99 13.72
C PHE A 220 -1.69 -1.84 14.73
N ARG A 221 -2.09 -3.10 14.89
CA ARG A 221 -1.54 -4.01 15.90
C ARG A 221 -1.09 -5.31 15.26
N VAL A 222 0.02 -5.83 15.75
CA VAL A 222 0.57 -7.15 15.39
C VAL A 222 0.73 -7.95 16.68
N ASN A 223 0.10 -9.12 16.74
CA ASN A 223 0.07 -9.98 17.92
C ASN A 223 -0.34 -9.20 19.20
N GLY A 224 -1.35 -8.33 19.06
CA GLY A 224 -1.88 -7.47 20.12
C GLY A 224 -1.05 -6.22 20.44
N ARG A 225 0.16 -6.09 19.91
CA ARG A 225 1.06 -4.96 20.18
C ARG A 225 0.89 -3.87 19.12
N PRO A 226 0.75 -2.58 19.50
CA PRO A 226 0.66 -1.50 18.54
C PRO A 226 1.97 -1.35 17.76
N VAL A 227 1.87 -1.14 16.45
CA VAL A 227 2.99 -0.82 15.56
C VAL A 227 3.08 0.70 15.43
N ASN A 228 4.25 1.25 15.74
CA ASN A 228 4.49 2.68 15.58
C ASN A 228 4.76 2.98 14.09
N ALA A 229 3.86 3.74 13.48
CA ALA A 229 3.98 4.19 12.10
C ALA A 229 4.65 5.56 11.96
N GLN A 230 5.31 6.09 13.00
CA GLN A 230 6.07 7.35 12.93
C GLN A 230 7.55 7.07 12.67
N TYR A 231 7.96 7.20 11.42
CA TYR A 231 9.32 6.89 11.00
C TYR A 231 10.22 8.15 10.97
N PRO A 232 11.54 7.98 11.11
CA PRO A 232 12.52 9.03 10.82
C PRO A 232 12.50 9.38 9.31
N ARG A 233 13.40 10.26 8.84
CA ARG A 233 13.45 10.60 7.41
C ARG A 233 13.92 9.41 6.58
N TYR A 234 14.96 8.74 7.07
CA TYR A 234 15.51 7.53 6.48
C TYR A 234 15.87 6.55 7.59
N GLU A 235 15.51 5.30 7.38
CA GLU A 235 15.91 4.15 8.18
C GLU A 235 16.18 3.01 7.20
N SER A 236 17.40 2.97 6.67
CA SER A 236 17.84 1.94 5.73
C SER A 236 19.31 1.57 5.99
N PRO A 237 19.81 0.46 5.42
CA PRO A 237 21.22 0.08 5.56
C PRO A 237 22.20 1.15 5.08
N SER A 238 21.84 1.89 4.04
CA SER A 238 22.70 2.93 3.44
C SER A 238 22.60 4.29 4.14
N VAL A 239 21.50 4.58 4.84
CA VAL A 239 21.28 5.89 5.44
C VAL A 239 20.37 5.82 6.66
N GLN A 240 20.82 6.45 7.74
CA GLN A 240 20.08 6.61 8.99
C GLN A 240 19.99 8.09 9.30
N ALA A 241 18.78 8.65 9.29
CA ALA A 241 18.64 10.10 9.45
C ALA A 241 17.31 10.51 10.10
N PRO A 242 17.33 11.37 11.14
CA PRO A 242 16.12 11.93 11.72
C PRO A 242 15.40 12.83 10.70
N ARG A 243 14.22 13.33 11.07
CA ARG A 243 13.30 14.06 10.18
C ARG A 243 13.93 15.27 9.47
N ASN A 244 14.67 16.07 10.22
CA ASN A 244 15.31 17.31 9.75
C ASN A 244 16.79 17.26 10.13
N PRO A 245 17.58 16.40 9.48
CA PRO A 245 18.98 16.25 9.82
C PRO A 245 19.75 17.47 9.31
N GLU A 246 20.65 18.01 10.11
CA GLU A 246 21.59 19.06 9.65
C GLU A 246 22.67 18.49 8.73
N GLN A 247 22.96 17.19 8.90
CA GLN A 247 23.94 16.44 8.13
C GLN A 247 23.35 15.09 7.69
N LEU A 248 23.65 14.66 6.48
CA LEU A 248 23.22 13.37 5.93
C LEU A 248 24.43 12.62 5.40
N VAL A 249 24.62 11.41 5.91
CA VAL A 249 25.65 10.49 5.43
C VAL A 249 24.96 9.33 4.72
N VAL A 250 25.27 9.16 3.44
CA VAL A 250 24.77 8.06 2.61
C VAL A 250 25.95 7.15 2.27
N THR A 251 25.88 5.90 2.69
CA THR A 251 26.91 4.89 2.44
C THR A 251 26.43 3.97 1.32
N GLY A 252 27.09 4.06 0.17
CA GLY A 252 26.95 3.10 -0.92
C GLY A 252 27.96 1.96 -0.79
N THR A 253 28.11 1.17 -1.85
CA THR A 253 29.04 0.04 -1.88
C THR A 253 30.49 0.49 -1.89
N ASP A 254 30.84 1.46 -2.75
CA ASP A 254 32.22 1.87 -2.98
C ASP A 254 32.49 3.32 -2.55
N HIS A 255 31.44 4.06 -2.22
CA HIS A 255 31.51 5.49 -1.93
C HIS A 255 30.61 5.86 -0.76
N GLN A 256 31.00 6.91 -0.05
CA GLN A 256 30.20 7.56 0.96
C GLN A 256 30.00 9.03 0.58
N LEU A 257 28.74 9.47 0.60
CA LEU A 257 28.33 10.84 0.35
C LEU A 257 28.00 11.51 1.69
N TRP A 258 28.65 12.64 1.96
CA TRP A 258 28.37 13.53 3.08
C TRP A 258 27.73 14.81 2.56
N LEU A 259 26.58 15.15 3.12
CA LEU A 259 25.88 16.41 2.88
C LEU A 259 25.77 17.16 4.21
N ASP A 260 26.25 18.39 4.26
CA ASP A 260 26.10 19.28 5.42
C ASP A 260 25.40 20.57 4.98
N TRP A 261 24.19 20.79 5.48
CA TRP A 261 23.39 21.95 5.13
C TRP A 261 23.85 23.22 5.85
N MET A 262 24.43 23.08 7.04
CA MET A 262 24.94 24.22 7.81
C MET A 262 26.23 24.76 7.21
N ALA A 263 27.10 23.87 6.72
CA ALA A 263 28.31 24.24 5.99
C ALA A 263 28.08 24.47 4.49
N SER A 264 26.91 24.06 3.95
CA SER A 264 26.62 24.05 2.51
C SER A 264 27.63 23.24 1.69
N THR A 265 28.08 22.10 2.23
CA THR A 265 29.09 21.24 1.59
C THR A 265 28.48 19.92 1.10
N ARG A 266 29.11 19.39 0.04
CA ARG A 266 28.89 18.05 -0.50
C ARG A 266 30.26 17.40 -0.68
N GLU A 267 30.52 16.36 0.08
CA GLU A 267 31.79 15.63 0.01
C GLU A 267 31.52 14.17 -0.33
N GLU A 268 32.40 13.59 -1.13
CA GLU A 268 32.31 12.21 -1.58
C GLU A 268 33.65 11.54 -1.36
N THR A 269 33.64 10.42 -0.63
CA THR A 269 34.85 9.67 -0.28
C THR A 269 34.71 8.25 -0.80
N GLN A 270 35.72 7.77 -1.50
CA GLN A 270 35.81 6.37 -1.90
C GLN A 270 36.11 5.52 -0.66
N LEU A 271 35.34 4.47 -0.45
CA LEU A 271 35.57 3.48 0.61
C LEU A 271 36.74 2.60 0.18
N GLY A 272 37.75 2.46 1.04
CA GLY A 272 38.89 1.59 0.78
C GLY A 272 38.44 0.12 0.72
N CYS A 273 38.91 -0.61 -0.30
CA CYS A 273 38.72 -2.06 -0.42
C CYS A 273 39.35 -2.83 0.76
#